data_AF-A0A9W6XFN2-F1
#
_entry.id   AF-A0A9W6XFN2-F1
#
_cell.length_a   1.000
_cell.length_b   1.000
_cell.length_c   1.000
_cell.angle_alpha   90.00
_cell.angle_beta   90.00
_cell.angle_gamma   90.00
#
_symmetry.space_group_name_H-M   'P 1'
#
loop_
_entity.id
_entity.type
_entity.pdbx_description
1 polymer ?
#
loop_
_entity_poly.entity_id
_entity_poly.type
_entity_poly.pdbx_seq_one_letter_code
_entity_poly.pdbx_strand_id
1 'polypeptide(L)'
;MLLPKDEGIGGPKASVAPAATLATEDTSTPTVTEAPTVVEADADDVTEAPTEFSETSQFTTPAPATESSYTGQGSPLPSEASNQGFPESSNAGQGSFPAQTSADGSADESVNSGQGSFTAQTSTGGSTGGVSQTDSSNTTGHASFGDVTSASGQCVVGDPNTYLTGKDADWIWINVMAKYVPDFKNLIFDQLITNKGALSYCVRWDNDKKLSKSVASKFEAMLTSQLNLWHDWLVGYDCWPIEKISVDIVGYAVRDASLLDWSDDSLGKIYEGILDSEGSPQCPDECYKHLGQAKSADTSACKGKPFDMSLWPSTKPGEGAIGTGGDWGQRVEVNDMLASMDQEQMMVLLHEIGHGFGLPELYVAENKPRSDFPPSVMDNSLTLTDADGWVLRRVLENIKTRYDF
;
A
#
# COMPACT_ATOMS: atom_id res chain seq x y z
N MET A 1 -72.99 11.61 10.96
CA MET A 1 -74.18 11.50 10.10
C MET A 1 -74.27 10.04 9.66
N LEU A 2 -75.35 9.34 10.01
CA LEU A 2 -75.75 7.99 9.54
C LEU A 2 -74.75 6.80 9.64
N LEU A 3 -74.94 6.01 10.70
CA LEU A 3 -74.93 4.52 10.69
C LEU A 3 -76.19 3.99 9.95
N PRO A 4 -76.50 2.67 9.81
CA PRO A 4 -75.92 1.43 10.38
C PRO A 4 -75.57 0.37 9.27
N LYS A 5 -75.14 -0.89 9.44
CA LYS A 5 -75.50 -2.07 10.26
C LYS A 5 -74.30 -3.09 10.19
N ASP A 6 -74.12 -4.17 10.96
CA ASP A 6 -74.87 -4.79 12.09
C ASP A 6 -73.95 -5.72 12.94
N GLU A 7 -74.58 -6.47 13.87
CA GLU A 7 -74.09 -7.45 14.86
C GLU A 7 -74.12 -8.91 14.29
N GLY A 8 -73.54 -9.97 14.89
CA GLY A 8 -72.72 -10.12 16.10
C GLY A 8 -72.33 -11.59 16.42
N ILE A 9 -71.43 -11.75 17.40
CA ILE A 9 -71.42 -12.73 18.53
C ILE A 9 -71.52 -14.25 18.26
N GLY A 10 -70.54 -15.04 18.74
CA GLY A 10 -70.77 -16.42 19.24
C GLY A 10 -69.65 -17.47 19.06
N GLY A 11 -68.85 -17.73 20.10
CA GLY A 11 -68.13 -19.03 20.28
C GLY A 11 -69.03 -20.07 21.02
N PRO A 12 -68.56 -21.30 21.39
CA PRO A 12 -67.26 -21.55 22.04
C PRO A 12 -66.56 -22.92 21.70
N LYS A 13 -65.59 -23.33 22.55
CA LYS A 13 -64.60 -24.43 22.47
C LYS A 13 -65.11 -25.87 22.75
N ALA A 14 -64.42 -26.88 22.20
CA ALA A 14 -63.84 -28.10 22.86
C ALA A 14 -63.50 -29.18 21.78
N SER A 15 -62.25 -29.62 21.56
CA SER A 15 -61.45 -30.64 22.29
C SER A 15 -62.00 -32.09 22.26
N VAL A 16 -61.23 -33.04 21.70
CA VAL A 16 -60.93 -34.43 22.19
C VAL A 16 -60.10 -35.21 21.12
N ALA A 17 -59.13 -36.03 21.56
CA ALA A 17 -58.36 -37.02 20.79
C ALA A 17 -58.38 -38.40 21.50
N PRO A 18 -58.04 -39.55 20.86
CA PRO A 18 -56.66 -40.02 20.56
C PRO A 18 -56.53 -40.50 19.08
N ALA A 19 -55.55 -41.29 18.56
CA ALA A 19 -54.39 -42.09 19.03
C ALA A 19 -53.25 -42.01 17.95
N ALA A 20 -51.98 -42.48 18.04
CA ALA A 20 -51.31 -43.75 18.48
C ALA A 20 -51.57 -44.96 17.53
N THR A 21 -50.61 -45.84 17.17
CA THR A 21 -49.22 -46.12 17.68
C THR A 21 -48.35 -46.92 16.65
N LEU A 22 -47.03 -47.09 16.93
CA LEU A 22 -45.99 -48.01 16.37
C LEU A 22 -45.24 -47.50 15.11
N ALA A 23 -43.91 -47.28 15.08
CA ALA A 23 -42.73 -48.16 15.27
C ALA A 23 -42.57 -49.19 14.11
N THR A 24 -41.41 -49.45 13.47
CA THR A 24 -39.98 -49.48 13.92
C THR A 24 -38.96 -49.14 12.80
N GLU A 25 -37.67 -49.01 13.15
CA GLU A 25 -36.52 -48.84 12.24
C GLU A 25 -35.92 -50.16 11.70
N ASP A 26 -35.19 -50.04 10.58
CA ASP A 26 -33.76 -50.42 10.38
C ASP A 26 -33.30 -51.55 9.39
N THR A 27 -32.18 -51.23 8.71
CA THR A 27 -31.18 -52.03 7.95
C THR A 27 -31.58 -53.04 6.85
N SER A 28 -31.03 -52.84 5.64
CA SER A 28 -30.37 -53.87 4.80
C SER A 28 -29.69 -53.27 3.54
N THR A 29 -28.36 -53.37 3.42
CA THR A 29 -27.58 -53.23 2.15
C THR A 29 -27.53 -54.59 1.40
N PRO A 30 -27.19 -54.72 0.09
CA PRO A 30 -25.94 -54.29 -0.59
C PRO A 30 -26.21 -53.60 -1.97
N THR A 31 -25.31 -53.26 -2.91
CA THR A 31 -24.09 -53.92 -3.43
C THR A 31 -23.24 -52.94 -4.27
N VAL A 32 -21.94 -53.24 -4.45
CA VAL A 32 -20.96 -52.51 -5.30
C VAL A 32 -20.96 -53.03 -6.75
N THR A 33 -20.67 -52.18 -7.75
CA THR A 33 -20.34 -52.60 -9.13
C THR A 33 -19.24 -51.70 -9.72
N GLU A 34 -18.50 -52.24 -10.70
CA GLU A 34 -17.11 -51.91 -11.05
C GLU A 34 -16.88 -50.67 -11.95
N ALA A 35 -15.61 -50.26 -12.02
CA ALA A 35 -15.09 -49.30 -12.99
C ALA A 35 -14.56 -50.01 -14.27
N PRO A 36 -14.45 -49.31 -15.41
CA PRO A 36 -13.62 -49.74 -16.54
C PRO A 36 -12.32 -48.92 -16.68
N THR A 37 -11.25 -49.56 -17.14
CA THR A 37 -9.93 -48.96 -17.41
C THR A 37 -9.61 -48.89 -18.90
N VAL A 38 -9.09 -47.72 -19.33
CA VAL A 38 -8.07 -47.48 -20.38
C VAL A 38 -8.37 -47.92 -21.83
N VAL A 39 -8.29 -46.94 -22.74
CA VAL A 39 -7.64 -47.07 -24.05
C VAL A 39 -6.93 -45.76 -24.42
N GLU A 40 -5.68 -45.85 -24.85
CA GLU A 40 -4.96 -44.74 -25.50
C GLU A 40 -5.27 -44.70 -27.00
N ALA A 41 -5.16 -43.52 -27.61
CA ALA A 41 -5.00 -43.35 -29.05
C ALA A 41 -4.22 -42.05 -29.32
N ASP A 42 -3.23 -42.13 -30.20
CA ASP A 42 -2.27 -41.06 -30.52
C ASP A 42 -2.72 -40.15 -31.69
N ALA A 43 -2.15 -38.94 -31.68
CA ALA A 43 -1.73 -38.11 -32.83
C ALA A 43 -2.73 -37.27 -33.68
N ASP A 44 -2.25 -36.05 -33.94
CA ASP A 44 -2.36 -35.21 -35.15
C ASP A 44 -3.59 -34.31 -35.43
N ASP A 45 -3.42 -33.03 -35.04
CA ASP A 45 -3.13 -31.88 -35.95
C ASP A 45 -4.16 -30.73 -36.14
N VAL A 46 -3.59 -29.53 -36.31
CA VAL A 46 -4.11 -28.19 -36.70
C VAL A 46 -5.24 -27.53 -35.88
N THR A 47 -4.88 -26.50 -35.10
CA THR A 47 -5.13 -25.08 -35.50
C THR A 47 -4.45 -24.07 -34.56
N GLU A 48 -3.64 -23.18 -35.14
CA GLU A 48 -2.98 -22.08 -34.43
C GLU A 48 -3.87 -20.81 -34.30
N ALA A 49 -3.43 -19.96 -33.36
CA ALA A 49 -3.53 -18.50 -33.32
C ALA A 49 -4.74 -17.84 -32.62
N PRO A 50 -4.58 -16.61 -32.06
CA PRO A 50 -3.33 -15.88 -31.78
C PRO A 50 -3.13 -15.53 -30.29
N THR A 51 -1.88 -15.40 -29.88
CA THR A 51 -1.50 -14.61 -28.69
C THR A 51 -1.46 -13.13 -29.05
N GLU A 52 -2.41 -12.33 -28.56
CA GLU A 52 -2.25 -10.87 -28.47
C GLU A 52 -1.96 -10.46 -27.03
N PHE A 53 -0.69 -10.21 -26.73
CA PHE A 53 -0.32 -9.24 -25.69
C PHE A 53 -0.24 -7.87 -26.37
N SER A 54 -1.28 -7.07 -26.21
CA SER A 54 -1.31 -5.68 -26.67
C SER A 54 -0.77 -4.76 -25.58
N GLU A 55 0.37 -4.15 -25.90
CA GLU A 55 0.83 -2.81 -25.52
C GLU A 55 0.67 -2.33 -24.06
N THR A 56 1.83 -2.26 -23.40
CA THR A 56 2.26 -1.24 -22.44
C THR A 56 1.37 0.02 -22.39
N SER A 57 0.57 0.15 -21.32
CA SER A 57 -0.12 1.40 -21.05
C SER A 57 0.84 2.43 -20.47
N GLN A 58 1.35 3.32 -21.33
CA GLN A 58 2.01 4.55 -20.88
C GLN A 58 0.94 5.50 -20.30
N PHE A 59 0.76 5.48 -18.98
CA PHE A 59 -0.16 6.41 -18.32
C PHE A 59 0.41 7.83 -18.30
N THR A 60 -0.08 8.66 -19.22
CA THR A 60 0.02 10.12 -19.14
C THR A 60 -1.36 10.71 -18.95
N THR A 61 -1.78 10.83 -17.69
CA THR A 61 -2.99 11.58 -17.30
C THR A 61 -2.67 12.45 -16.09
N PRO A 62 -2.94 13.78 -16.14
CA PRO A 62 -2.62 14.67 -15.03
C PRO A 62 -3.59 14.45 -13.87
N ALA A 63 -3.06 14.10 -12.69
CA ALA A 63 -3.83 14.04 -11.45
C ALA A 63 -4.19 15.46 -10.96
N PRO A 64 -5.36 15.65 -10.33
CA PRO A 64 -5.76 16.93 -9.78
C PRO A 64 -4.97 17.27 -8.51
N ALA A 65 -4.54 18.52 -8.38
CA ALA A 65 -3.97 19.04 -7.14
C ALA A 65 -5.09 19.24 -6.10
N THR A 66 -5.32 18.23 -5.26
CA THR A 66 -6.21 18.32 -4.09
C THR A 66 -5.52 17.79 -2.84
N GLU A 67 -5.08 18.71 -1.98
CA GLU A 67 -4.69 18.43 -0.60
C GLU A 67 -5.91 17.86 0.16
N SER A 68 -5.93 16.55 0.43
CA SER A 68 -6.95 15.95 1.29
C SER A 68 -6.62 16.17 2.76
N SER A 69 -6.98 17.35 3.27
CA SER A 69 -6.94 17.63 4.71
C SER A 69 -8.20 17.06 5.38
N TYR A 70 -8.09 15.81 5.85
CA TYR A 70 -9.12 15.16 6.67
C TYR A 70 -9.36 15.92 7.99
N THR A 71 -10.31 16.86 7.96
CA THR A 71 -10.80 17.58 9.14
C THR A 71 -12.17 17.04 9.53
N GLY A 72 -12.20 16.07 10.45
CA GLY A 72 -13.43 15.60 11.06
C GLY A 72 -14.05 16.69 11.95
N GLN A 73 -15.05 17.42 11.45
CA GLN A 73 -15.84 18.36 12.25
C GLN A 73 -17.24 17.79 12.58
N GLY A 74 -17.51 17.68 13.88
CA GLY A 74 -18.81 17.28 14.40
C GLY A 74 -19.91 18.32 14.16
N SER A 75 -21.15 17.84 14.08
CA SER A 75 -22.36 18.65 13.83
C SER A 75 -22.80 19.54 15.02
N PRO A 76 -23.66 20.56 14.80
CA PRO A 76 -23.53 21.87 15.49
C PRO A 76 -24.73 22.24 16.41
N LEU A 77 -24.69 23.47 16.98
CA LEU A 77 -25.79 24.46 17.23
C LEU A 77 -25.32 25.51 18.29
N PRO A 78 -25.90 26.74 18.40
CA PRO A 78 -26.17 27.74 17.36
C PRO A 78 -25.84 29.23 17.76
N SER A 79 -25.95 30.16 16.78
CA SER A 79 -26.03 31.65 16.91
C SER A 79 -24.75 32.39 17.39
N GLU A 80 -24.45 33.64 17.01
CA GLU A 80 -25.23 34.73 16.38
C GLU A 80 -24.61 35.31 15.08
N ALA A 81 -25.35 36.21 14.41
CA ALA A 81 -24.99 36.80 13.11
C ALA A 81 -24.33 38.18 13.19
N SER A 82 -23.52 38.53 12.18
CA SER A 82 -23.35 39.91 11.69
C SER A 82 -22.82 39.91 10.24
N ASN A 83 -23.17 40.96 9.49
CA ASN A 83 -23.13 41.05 8.02
C ASN A 83 -22.07 42.07 7.53
N GLN A 84 -22.05 42.38 6.22
CA GLN A 84 -21.16 43.32 5.48
C GLN A 84 -19.83 42.67 4.98
N GLY A 85 -19.36 42.83 3.73
CA GLY A 85 -19.91 43.48 2.53
C GLY A 85 -18.86 43.61 1.40
N PHE A 86 -19.22 43.21 0.16
CA PHE A 86 -18.43 43.33 -1.10
C PHE A 86 -18.36 44.81 -1.62
N PRO A 87 -17.41 45.24 -2.50
CA PRO A 87 -17.21 44.80 -3.92
C PRO A 87 -15.74 44.48 -4.28
N GLU A 88 -15.38 43.62 -5.24
CA GLU A 88 -15.78 43.41 -6.64
C GLU A 88 -15.22 44.46 -7.64
N SER A 89 -14.32 44.02 -8.54
CA SER A 89 -13.99 44.74 -9.79
C SER A 89 -13.56 43.77 -10.89
N SER A 90 -14.29 43.79 -12.01
CA SER A 90 -14.04 43.00 -13.22
C SER A 90 -12.98 43.61 -14.14
N ASN A 91 -12.23 42.79 -14.88
CA ASN A 91 -12.17 42.97 -16.34
C ASN A 91 -11.74 41.70 -17.11
N ALA A 92 -12.18 41.59 -18.37
CA ALA A 92 -11.85 40.49 -19.28
C ALA A 92 -10.79 40.91 -20.32
N GLY A 93 -10.10 39.92 -20.90
CA GLY A 93 -9.15 40.14 -22.01
C GLY A 93 -8.82 38.85 -22.76
N GLN A 94 -9.42 38.67 -23.95
CA GLN A 94 -9.11 37.56 -24.86
C GLN A 94 -7.81 37.82 -25.63
N GLY A 95 -7.05 36.76 -25.93
CA GLY A 95 -5.89 36.79 -26.82
C GLY A 95 -5.73 35.47 -27.56
N SER A 96 -5.81 35.51 -28.89
CA SER A 96 -5.83 34.34 -29.79
C SER A 96 -4.44 33.81 -30.18
N PHE A 97 -4.31 32.48 -30.28
CA PHE A 97 -3.74 31.65 -31.39
C PHE A 97 -2.36 32.00 -32.02
N PRO A 98 -1.56 31.02 -32.53
CA PRO A 98 -2.06 29.95 -33.40
C PRO A 98 -1.47 28.54 -33.26
N ALA A 99 -2.18 27.60 -33.88
CA ALA A 99 -1.71 26.26 -34.20
C ALA A 99 -0.74 26.27 -35.40
N GLN A 100 0.11 25.25 -35.49
CA GLN A 100 0.71 24.83 -36.77
C GLN A 100 0.53 23.33 -37.01
N THR A 101 0.43 23.00 -38.29
CA THR A 101 0.06 21.69 -38.83
C THR A 101 1.26 20.78 -39.09
N SER A 102 0.97 19.49 -39.21
CA SER A 102 1.92 18.41 -39.54
C SER A 102 2.76 18.66 -40.80
N ALA A 103 3.96 18.08 -40.81
CA ALA A 103 4.71 17.75 -42.02
C ALA A 103 5.32 16.35 -41.87
N ASP A 104 5.12 15.53 -42.89
CA ASP A 104 5.63 14.15 -43.02
C ASP A 104 7.10 14.16 -43.52
N GLY A 105 7.87 13.09 -43.27
CA GLY A 105 9.28 13.05 -43.65
C GLY A 105 10.07 11.85 -43.14
N SER A 106 9.96 10.71 -43.82
CA SER A 106 10.85 9.55 -43.61
C SER A 106 12.31 9.82 -43.99
N ALA A 107 13.24 9.26 -43.21
CA ALA A 107 14.57 8.91 -43.66
C ALA A 107 15.05 7.64 -42.91
N ASP A 108 15.79 6.80 -43.63
CA ASP A 108 16.18 5.43 -43.26
C ASP A 108 17.54 5.38 -42.51
N GLU A 109 18.00 4.16 -42.19
CA GLU A 109 19.31 3.79 -41.63
C GLU A 109 19.52 4.04 -40.11
N SER A 110 20.11 3.12 -39.32
CA SER A 110 20.60 1.76 -39.61
C SER A 110 20.61 0.88 -38.35
N VAL A 111 20.38 -0.42 -38.53
CA VAL A 111 20.48 -1.43 -37.46
C VAL A 111 21.94 -1.88 -37.33
N ASN A 112 22.51 -1.88 -36.12
CA ASN A 112 23.77 -2.55 -35.85
C ASN A 112 23.62 -3.61 -34.74
N SER A 113 23.79 -4.87 -35.14
CA SER A 113 23.66 -6.05 -34.28
C SER A 113 24.95 -6.31 -33.50
N GLY A 114 24.89 -6.27 -32.17
CA GLY A 114 26.04 -6.54 -31.30
C GLY A 114 25.83 -7.73 -30.37
N GLN A 115 26.14 -8.95 -30.84
CA GLN A 115 26.18 -10.13 -29.96
C GLN A 115 27.41 -10.06 -29.04
N GLY A 116 27.19 -10.05 -27.71
CA GLY A 116 28.22 -10.15 -26.68
C GLY A 116 28.11 -11.46 -25.92
N SER A 117 29.01 -12.41 -26.17
CA SER A 117 28.97 -13.75 -25.57
C SER A 117 29.57 -13.79 -24.16
N PHE A 118 28.95 -14.57 -23.27
CA PHE A 118 29.48 -14.92 -21.96
C PHE A 118 30.75 -15.78 -22.10
N THR A 119 31.80 -15.53 -21.31
CA THR A 119 32.88 -16.52 -21.09
C THR A 119 33.50 -16.36 -19.69
N ALA A 120 34.02 -17.46 -19.15
CA ALA A 120 34.19 -17.69 -17.71
C ALA A 120 35.48 -17.12 -17.06
N GLN A 121 35.44 -17.09 -15.73
CA GLN A 121 36.58 -16.84 -14.84
C GLN A 121 37.78 -17.76 -15.12
N THR A 122 39.00 -17.23 -14.96
CA THR A 122 40.15 -18.00 -14.48
C THR A 122 40.95 -17.17 -13.48
N SER A 123 41.43 -17.81 -12.41
CA SER A 123 42.20 -17.16 -11.33
C SER A 123 43.69 -17.45 -11.47
N THR A 124 44.54 -16.43 -11.33
CA THR A 124 45.97 -16.57 -10.99
C THR A 124 46.41 -15.40 -10.13
N GLY A 125 47.09 -15.68 -9.02
CA GLY A 125 47.52 -14.67 -8.06
C GLY A 125 48.97 -14.19 -8.25
N GLY A 126 49.27 -12.99 -7.74
CA GLY A 126 50.61 -12.43 -7.65
C GLY A 126 50.63 -11.25 -6.67
N SER A 127 51.43 -11.34 -5.61
CA SER A 127 51.45 -10.38 -4.50
C SER A 127 52.47 -9.25 -4.73
N THR A 128 52.15 -8.01 -4.35
CA THR A 128 53.00 -7.18 -3.46
C THR A 128 52.39 -5.81 -3.09
N GLY A 129 52.38 -5.50 -1.79
CA GLY A 129 52.70 -4.17 -1.25
C GLY A 129 51.75 -2.99 -1.47
N GLY A 130 50.74 -2.83 -0.60
CA GLY A 130 50.01 -1.57 -0.43
C GLY A 130 48.89 -1.69 0.59
N VAL A 131 49.09 -1.16 1.81
CA VAL A 131 48.03 -1.16 2.84
C VAL A 131 47.06 -0.02 2.56
N SER A 132 46.09 -0.29 1.69
CA SER A 132 44.84 0.48 1.62
C SER A 132 43.83 -0.21 2.53
N GLN A 133 43.25 0.52 3.47
CA GLN A 133 42.02 0.07 4.12
C GLN A 133 40.88 0.32 3.14
N THR A 134 40.57 -0.69 2.33
CA THR A 134 39.38 -0.69 1.47
C THR A 134 38.58 -1.93 1.79
N ASP A 135 37.32 -1.69 2.16
CA ASP A 135 36.20 -2.63 2.18
C ASP A 135 36.41 -3.93 2.95
N SER A 136 36.21 -3.81 4.26
CA SER A 136 35.77 -4.95 5.06
C SER A 136 34.39 -5.39 4.56
N SER A 137 34.34 -6.49 3.81
CA SER A 137 33.10 -7.17 3.47
C SER A 137 32.47 -7.76 4.73
N ASN A 138 31.81 -6.94 5.54
CA ASN A 138 30.92 -7.41 6.59
C ASN A 138 29.66 -7.94 5.93
N THR A 139 29.39 -9.22 6.13
CA THR A 139 28.29 -9.97 5.53
C THR A 139 26.97 -9.67 6.23
N THR A 140 26.48 -8.45 6.06
CA THR A 140 25.15 -7.97 6.47
C THR A 140 24.63 -7.11 5.32
N GLY A 141 23.61 -7.59 4.62
CA GLY A 141 23.12 -6.99 3.37
C GLY A 141 22.35 -5.70 3.61
N HIS A 142 23.04 -4.57 3.64
CA HIS A 142 22.47 -3.24 3.77
C HIS A 142 22.85 -2.39 2.54
N ALA A 143 22.04 -1.39 2.21
CA ALA A 143 22.28 -0.57 1.03
C ALA A 143 23.59 0.25 1.14
N SER A 144 24.26 0.47 0.01
CA SER A 144 25.51 1.24 -0.09
C SER A 144 25.43 2.57 0.65
N PHE A 145 26.47 2.93 1.42
CA PHE A 145 26.56 4.25 2.08
C PHE A 145 27.08 5.35 1.15
N GLY A 146 27.31 5.06 -0.13
CA GLY A 146 27.81 6.02 -1.11
C GLY A 146 29.19 6.57 -0.73
N ASP A 147 29.42 7.84 -1.05
CA ASP A 147 30.63 8.56 -0.63
C ASP A 147 30.43 9.09 0.80
N VAL A 148 31.02 8.39 1.78
CA VAL A 148 30.86 8.72 3.21
C VAL A 148 31.41 10.11 3.54
N THR A 149 30.54 11.00 4.04
CA THR A 149 30.84 12.38 4.41
C THR A 149 31.01 12.57 5.92
N SER A 150 30.47 11.65 6.73
CA SER A 150 30.62 11.64 8.19
C SER A 150 32.07 11.43 8.63
N ALA A 151 32.50 12.12 9.70
CA ALA A 151 33.82 11.92 10.29
C ALA A 151 33.98 10.53 10.93
N SER A 152 35.21 10.01 10.97
CA SER A 152 35.51 8.71 11.59
C SER A 152 35.05 8.65 13.05
N GLY A 153 34.31 7.59 13.40
CA GLY A 153 33.73 7.41 14.74
C GLY A 153 32.45 8.21 14.99
N GLN A 154 31.82 8.77 13.96
CA GLN A 154 30.46 9.31 14.00
C GLN A 154 29.46 8.35 13.33
N CYS A 155 28.17 8.67 13.43
CA CYS A 155 27.12 8.03 12.66
C CYS A 155 27.42 8.12 11.15
N VAL A 156 27.29 7.00 10.42
CA VAL A 156 27.66 6.95 9.00
C VAL A 156 26.62 7.69 8.15
N VAL A 157 27.05 8.78 7.53
CA VAL A 157 26.27 9.58 6.58
C VAL A 157 27.11 9.74 5.32
N GLY A 158 26.48 9.75 4.15
CA GLY A 158 27.18 9.81 2.87
C GLY A 158 26.30 10.37 1.76
N ASP A 159 26.91 10.70 0.63
CA ASP A 159 26.20 11.19 -0.55
C ASP A 159 26.12 10.10 -1.64
N PRO A 160 25.08 10.14 -2.50
CA PRO A 160 24.99 9.29 -3.70
C PRO A 160 26.25 9.40 -4.58
N ASN A 161 26.81 8.25 -4.94
CA ASN A 161 27.91 8.14 -5.92
C ASN A 161 27.51 7.41 -7.22
N THR A 162 26.24 7.05 -7.35
CA THR A 162 25.60 6.43 -8.52
C THR A 162 24.27 7.12 -8.83
N TYR A 163 23.93 7.21 -10.12
CA TYR A 163 22.65 7.67 -10.71
C TYR A 163 22.20 9.12 -10.43
N LEU A 164 22.25 9.58 -9.19
CA LEU A 164 21.99 10.96 -8.77
C LEU A 164 23.19 11.48 -7.94
N THR A 165 23.09 12.72 -7.47
CA THR A 165 24.05 13.37 -6.56
C THR A 165 23.37 13.78 -5.26
N GLY A 166 24.14 14.03 -4.20
CA GLY A 166 23.60 14.59 -2.95
C GLY A 166 22.82 15.90 -3.16
N LYS A 167 23.21 16.70 -4.16
CA LYS A 167 22.50 17.93 -4.56
C LYS A 167 21.13 17.68 -5.17
N ASP A 168 20.93 16.56 -5.86
CA ASP A 168 19.62 16.19 -6.39
C ASP A 168 18.66 15.83 -5.23
N ALA A 169 19.14 15.06 -4.25
CA ALA A 169 18.36 14.72 -3.05
C ALA A 169 18.08 15.96 -2.17
N ASP A 170 19.08 16.82 -1.94
CA ASP A 170 18.92 18.12 -1.27
C ASP A 170 17.89 19.00 -1.99
N TRP A 171 17.89 19.02 -3.32
CA TRP A 171 16.95 19.83 -4.07
C TRP A 171 15.51 19.35 -3.85
N ILE A 172 15.25 18.04 -3.88
CA ILE A 172 13.90 17.48 -3.61
C ILE A 172 13.49 17.81 -2.18
N TRP A 173 14.40 17.68 -1.21
CA TRP A 173 14.13 18.08 0.17
C TRP A 173 13.75 19.56 0.27
N ILE A 174 14.61 20.46 -0.20
CA ILE A 174 14.47 21.92 -0.05
C ILE A 174 13.23 22.46 -0.79
N ASN A 175 12.99 21.98 -2.03
CA ASN A 175 11.96 22.54 -2.89
C ASN A 175 10.61 21.82 -2.77
N VAL A 176 10.57 20.61 -2.21
CA VAL A 176 9.34 19.80 -2.09
C VAL A 176 9.07 19.43 -0.63
N MET A 177 9.88 18.54 -0.04
CA MET A 177 9.54 17.85 1.21
C MET A 177 9.54 18.78 2.44
N ALA A 178 10.44 19.77 2.48
CA ALA A 178 10.57 20.73 3.57
C ALA A 178 9.32 21.61 3.78
N LYS A 179 8.37 21.62 2.84
CA LYS A 179 7.09 22.34 2.95
C LYS A 179 6.07 21.66 3.87
N TYR A 180 6.16 20.34 4.05
CA TYR A 180 5.16 19.55 4.78
C TYR A 180 5.75 18.56 5.79
N VAL A 181 6.88 17.92 5.44
CA VAL A 181 7.54 16.94 6.33
C VAL A 181 7.86 17.50 7.72
N PRO A 182 8.44 18.72 7.88
CA PRO A 182 8.87 19.19 9.19
C PRO A 182 7.76 19.24 10.25
N ASP A 183 6.54 19.61 9.89
CA ASP A 183 5.41 19.71 10.82
C ASP A 183 4.63 18.40 10.98
N PHE A 184 4.77 17.47 10.02
CA PHE A 184 4.11 16.16 10.06
C PHE A 184 4.86 15.18 10.99
N LYS A 185 4.24 14.84 12.13
CA LYS A 185 4.87 14.09 13.26
C LYS A 185 4.43 12.62 13.40
N ASN A 186 3.93 12.03 12.32
CA ASN A 186 3.43 10.65 12.33
C ASN A 186 3.99 9.77 11.20
N LEU A 187 5.13 10.14 10.60
CA LEU A 187 5.73 9.34 9.52
C LEU A 187 6.02 7.91 10.00
N ILE A 188 6.18 6.97 9.06
CA ILE A 188 6.62 5.60 9.38
C ILE A 188 7.92 5.63 10.22
N PHE A 189 8.83 6.60 10.00
CA PHE A 189 9.96 6.88 10.89
C PHE A 189 9.56 7.12 12.36
N ASP A 190 8.60 8.02 12.61
CA ASP A 190 8.15 8.38 13.96
C ASP A 190 7.49 7.17 14.66
N GLN A 191 6.70 6.39 13.92
CA GLN A 191 6.03 5.17 14.39
C GLN A 191 7.06 4.07 14.72
N LEU A 192 7.99 3.79 13.81
CA LEU A 192 9.04 2.79 13.97
C LEU A 192 9.93 3.08 15.18
N ILE A 193 10.35 4.34 15.40
CA ILE A 193 11.14 4.72 16.58
C ILE A 193 10.31 4.56 17.86
N THR A 194 9.04 4.98 17.85
CA THR A 194 8.12 4.85 19.00
C THR A 194 7.91 3.38 19.39
N ASN A 195 7.78 2.49 18.41
CA ASN A 195 7.49 1.07 18.59
C ASN A 195 8.73 0.15 18.52
N LYS A 196 9.94 0.71 18.38
CA LYS A 196 11.22 -0.03 18.31
C LYS A 196 11.29 -1.06 17.18
N GLY A 197 10.82 -0.68 15.98
CA GLY A 197 10.83 -1.54 14.79
C GLY A 197 9.58 -2.40 14.58
N ALA A 198 8.64 -2.43 15.52
CA ALA A 198 7.37 -3.13 15.36
C ALA A 198 6.27 -2.21 14.79
N LEU A 199 5.39 -2.75 13.94
CA LEU A 199 4.21 -2.07 13.43
C LEU A 199 3.00 -3.01 13.53
N SER A 200 1.93 -2.58 14.19
CA SER A 200 0.67 -3.33 14.22
C SER A 200 -0.27 -2.85 13.12
N TYR A 201 -0.72 -3.75 12.26
CA TYR A 201 -1.64 -3.46 11.15
C TYR A 201 -3.06 -3.96 11.44
N CYS A 202 -4.06 -3.19 11.02
CA CYS A 202 -5.45 -3.67 10.94
C CYS A 202 -5.95 -3.64 9.49
N VAL A 203 -6.40 -4.78 8.98
CA VAL A 203 -6.85 -4.91 7.59
C VAL A 203 -8.28 -4.40 7.46
N ARG A 204 -8.53 -3.55 6.48
CA ARG A 204 -9.84 -3.01 6.11
C ARG A 204 -10.26 -3.60 4.76
N TRP A 205 -10.99 -4.71 4.78
CA TRP A 205 -11.33 -5.45 3.55
C TRP A 205 -12.48 -4.76 2.79
N ASP A 206 -12.16 -3.67 2.09
CA ASP A 206 -13.12 -2.78 1.43
C ASP A 206 -13.53 -3.29 0.02
N ASN A 207 -13.99 -4.53 -0.03
CA ASN A 207 -14.52 -5.17 -1.22
C ASN A 207 -15.39 -6.39 -0.88
N ASP A 208 -16.21 -6.84 -1.83
CA ASP A 208 -17.15 -7.96 -1.63
C ASP A 208 -16.58 -9.34 -2.02
N LYS A 209 -15.26 -9.46 -2.30
CA LYS A 209 -14.66 -10.77 -2.61
C LYS A 209 -14.59 -11.62 -1.35
N LYS A 210 -14.78 -12.94 -1.51
CA LYS A 210 -14.45 -13.90 -0.46
C LYS A 210 -12.94 -13.94 -0.26
N LEU A 211 -12.50 -13.83 0.99
CA LEU A 211 -11.11 -13.92 1.41
C LEU A 211 -10.90 -15.23 2.16
N SER A 212 -9.96 -16.06 1.69
CA SER A 212 -9.60 -17.28 2.40
C SER A 212 -8.56 -17.01 3.49
N LYS A 213 -8.60 -17.79 4.56
CA LYS A 213 -7.64 -17.76 5.67
C LYS A 213 -6.22 -18.01 5.18
N SER A 214 -6.06 -18.86 4.16
CA SER A 214 -4.78 -19.12 3.52
C SER A 214 -4.20 -17.90 2.80
N VAL A 215 -5.03 -17.12 2.09
CA VAL A 215 -4.60 -15.87 1.45
C VAL A 215 -4.36 -14.79 2.50
N ALA A 216 -5.29 -14.59 3.42
CA ALA A 216 -5.18 -13.62 4.50
C ALA A 216 -3.91 -13.81 5.35
N SER A 217 -3.53 -15.06 5.64
CA SER A 217 -2.31 -15.39 6.39
C SER A 217 -0.99 -14.96 5.70
N LYS A 218 -1.01 -14.61 4.42
CA LYS A 218 0.17 -14.06 3.72
C LYS A 218 0.38 -12.58 3.99
N PHE A 219 -0.65 -11.83 4.37
CA PHE A 219 -0.62 -10.36 4.39
C PHE A 219 0.44 -9.80 5.35
N GLU A 220 0.67 -10.47 6.48
CA GLU A 220 1.69 -10.06 7.47
C GLU A 220 3.11 -10.18 6.91
N ALA A 221 3.42 -11.31 6.25
CA ALA A 221 4.69 -11.54 5.58
C ALA A 221 4.89 -10.61 4.38
N MET A 222 3.83 -10.39 3.60
CA MET A 222 3.80 -9.45 2.47
C MET A 222 4.15 -8.02 2.92
N LEU A 223 3.41 -7.47 3.91
CA LEU A 223 3.67 -6.14 4.47
C LEU A 223 5.07 -6.05 5.08
N THR A 224 5.49 -7.07 5.84
CA THR A 224 6.85 -7.14 6.41
C THR A 224 7.90 -7.06 5.31
N SER A 225 7.74 -7.79 4.20
CA SER A 225 8.70 -7.77 3.08
C SER A 225 8.78 -6.39 2.43
N GLN A 226 7.64 -5.79 2.07
CA GLN A 226 7.63 -4.49 1.38
C GLN A 226 8.14 -3.34 2.26
N LEU A 227 7.89 -3.37 3.59
CA LEU A 227 8.45 -2.38 4.53
C LEU A 227 9.97 -2.55 4.72
N ASN A 228 10.48 -3.78 4.76
CA ASN A 228 11.92 -4.01 4.91
C ASN A 228 12.71 -3.57 3.66
N LEU A 229 12.15 -3.65 2.44
CA LEU A 229 12.81 -3.13 1.22
C LEU A 229 13.15 -1.62 1.31
N TRP A 230 12.26 -0.82 1.90
CA TRP A 230 12.55 0.58 2.20
C TRP A 230 13.53 0.73 3.37
N HIS A 231 13.39 -0.08 4.41
CA HIS A 231 14.18 0.02 5.63
C HIS A 231 15.63 -0.49 5.50
N ASP A 232 15.93 -1.37 4.54
CA ASP A 232 17.30 -1.80 4.21
C ASP A 232 18.22 -0.65 3.77
N TRP A 233 17.64 0.49 3.36
CA TRP A 233 18.37 1.74 3.12
C TRP A 233 18.75 2.49 4.40
N LEU A 234 18.03 2.25 5.50
CA LEU A 234 18.25 2.91 6.78
C LEU A 234 19.20 2.14 7.69
N VAL A 235 19.29 0.81 7.59
CA VAL A 235 20.11 0.01 8.52
C VAL A 235 21.58 0.41 8.46
N GLY A 236 22.13 0.77 9.62
CA GLY A 236 23.51 1.28 9.76
C GLY A 236 23.72 2.73 9.30
N TYR A 237 22.75 3.34 8.60
CA TYR A 237 22.81 4.74 8.19
C TYR A 237 22.44 5.67 9.35
N ASP A 238 23.19 6.75 9.54
CA ASP A 238 22.98 7.79 10.54
C ASP A 238 22.62 7.29 11.97
N CYS A 239 23.27 6.20 12.41
CA CYS A 239 23.00 5.50 13.67
C CYS A 239 21.55 4.98 13.84
N TRP A 240 20.83 4.71 12.74
CA TRP A 240 19.47 4.17 12.77
C TRP A 240 19.37 2.93 13.69
N PRO A 241 18.49 2.94 14.72
CA PRO A 241 18.56 1.98 15.82
C PRO A 241 17.79 0.68 15.58
N ILE A 242 17.21 0.49 14.38
CA ILE A 242 16.34 -0.65 14.07
C ILE A 242 17.04 -1.53 13.04
N GLU A 243 17.34 -2.77 13.44
CA GLU A 243 17.98 -3.79 12.59
C GLU A 243 17.01 -4.44 11.60
N LYS A 244 15.71 -4.51 11.93
CA LYS A 244 14.66 -5.10 11.09
C LYS A 244 13.27 -4.59 11.47
N ILE A 245 12.38 -4.42 10.50
CA ILE A 245 10.94 -4.18 10.75
C ILE A 245 10.18 -5.50 10.94
N SER A 246 9.29 -5.56 11.92
CA SER A 246 8.31 -6.64 12.10
C SER A 246 6.87 -6.10 12.04
N VAL A 247 5.99 -6.75 11.28
CA VAL A 247 4.56 -6.46 11.26
C VAL A 247 3.80 -7.52 12.05
N ASP A 248 2.83 -7.08 12.87
CA ASP A 248 1.78 -7.91 13.49
C ASP A 248 0.44 -7.53 12.81
N ILE A 249 -0.31 -8.46 12.22
CA ILE A 249 -1.73 -8.19 11.89
C ILE A 249 -2.60 -8.45 13.13
N VAL A 250 -3.33 -7.42 13.57
CA VAL A 250 -4.08 -7.46 14.83
C VAL A 250 -5.59 -7.53 14.67
N GLY A 251 -6.10 -7.33 13.46
CA GLY A 251 -7.52 -7.49 13.16
C GLY A 251 -7.90 -7.30 11.69
N TYR A 252 -9.13 -7.69 11.38
CA TYR A 252 -9.75 -7.62 10.05
C TYR A 252 -11.13 -6.98 10.19
N ALA A 253 -11.28 -5.75 9.67
CA ALA A 253 -12.57 -5.11 9.49
C ALA A 253 -13.22 -5.54 8.17
N VAL A 254 -14.49 -5.94 8.24
CA VAL A 254 -15.28 -6.46 7.11
C VAL A 254 -16.71 -5.91 7.16
N ARG A 255 -17.34 -5.79 5.99
CA ARG A 255 -18.76 -5.41 5.89
C ARG A 255 -19.69 -6.49 6.45
N ASP A 256 -19.34 -7.74 6.20
CA ASP A 256 -20.09 -8.95 6.55
C ASP A 256 -19.06 -10.07 6.82
N ALA A 257 -19.17 -10.76 7.95
CA ALA A 257 -18.20 -11.78 8.38
C ALA A 257 -18.20 -13.00 7.46
N SER A 258 -19.27 -13.26 6.70
CA SER A 258 -19.31 -14.33 5.71
C SER A 258 -18.35 -14.09 4.54
N LEU A 259 -17.80 -12.88 4.36
CA LEU A 259 -16.73 -12.61 3.40
C LEU A 259 -15.45 -13.40 3.73
N LEU A 260 -15.27 -13.80 4.98
CA LEU A 260 -14.14 -14.59 5.45
C LEU A 260 -14.52 -16.08 5.48
N ASP A 261 -13.60 -16.97 5.08
CA ASP A 261 -13.80 -18.42 5.27
C ASP A 261 -13.42 -18.92 6.69
N TRP A 262 -13.07 -18.00 7.60
CA TRP A 262 -12.77 -18.25 9.00
C TRP A 262 -13.56 -17.34 9.93
N SER A 263 -13.72 -17.77 11.18
CA SER A 263 -14.52 -17.09 12.21
C SER A 263 -13.85 -17.06 13.59
N ASP A 264 -12.58 -17.45 13.67
CA ASP A 264 -11.75 -17.36 14.87
C ASP A 264 -10.80 -16.14 14.82
N ASP A 265 -10.31 -15.70 15.98
CA ASP A 265 -9.37 -14.57 16.07
C ASP A 265 -7.92 -14.97 15.70
N SER A 266 -7.71 -16.06 14.95
CA SER A 266 -6.37 -16.63 14.75
C SER A 266 -5.47 -15.84 13.79
N LEU A 267 -6.04 -14.89 13.04
CA LEU A 267 -5.32 -13.89 12.24
C LEU A 267 -5.49 -12.48 12.85
N GLY A 268 -5.87 -12.38 14.12
CA GLY A 268 -6.34 -11.14 14.73
C GLY A 268 -7.87 -11.06 14.73
N LYS A 269 -8.39 -10.04 15.43
CA LYS A 269 -9.81 -9.92 15.75
C LYS A 269 -10.65 -9.50 14.55
N ILE A 270 -11.78 -10.18 14.33
CA ILE A 270 -12.74 -9.80 13.29
C ILE A 270 -13.64 -8.66 13.79
N TYR A 271 -13.75 -7.59 13.00
CA TYR A 271 -14.62 -6.43 13.24
C TYR A 271 -15.66 -6.34 12.12
N GLU A 272 -16.84 -6.91 12.36
CA GLU A 272 -17.94 -6.90 11.39
C GLU A 272 -18.79 -5.63 11.52
N GLY A 273 -19.16 -5.02 10.38
CA GLY A 273 -20.21 -4.01 10.30
C GLY A 273 -19.86 -2.62 10.87
N ILE A 274 -18.63 -2.42 11.37
CA ILE A 274 -18.11 -1.10 11.69
C ILE A 274 -17.67 -0.45 10.36
N LEU A 275 -18.33 0.63 9.96
CA LEU A 275 -18.10 1.33 8.69
C LEU A 275 -17.80 2.81 8.96
N ASP A 276 -16.92 3.40 8.15
CA ASP A 276 -16.65 4.85 8.17
C ASP A 276 -17.74 5.66 7.44
N SER A 277 -17.52 6.98 7.29
CA SER A 277 -18.45 7.89 6.61
C SER A 277 -18.60 7.65 5.10
N GLU A 278 -17.64 7.00 4.44
CA GLU A 278 -17.75 6.53 3.05
C GLU A 278 -18.46 5.16 2.97
N GLY A 279 -18.74 4.57 4.13
CA GLY A 279 -19.28 3.23 4.29
C GLY A 279 -18.22 2.13 4.19
N SER A 280 -16.92 2.46 4.15
CA SER A 280 -15.84 1.46 4.04
C SER A 280 -15.61 0.78 5.39
N PRO A 281 -15.41 -0.56 5.46
CA PRO A 281 -15.27 -1.26 6.73
C PRO A 281 -14.03 -0.79 7.48
N GLN A 282 -14.16 -0.49 8.77
CA GLN A 282 -13.20 0.25 9.59
C GLN A 282 -12.85 -0.52 10.86
N CYS A 283 -11.56 -0.55 11.23
CA CYS A 283 -11.15 -1.05 12.54
C CYS A 283 -11.47 0.01 13.62
N PRO A 284 -11.85 -0.37 14.86
CA PRO A 284 -12.38 0.58 15.84
C PRO A 284 -11.44 1.77 16.11
N ASP A 285 -11.98 2.99 16.11
CA ASP A 285 -11.22 4.22 16.35
C ASP A 285 -10.50 4.19 17.70
N GLU A 286 -11.12 3.60 18.73
CA GLU A 286 -10.50 3.42 20.05
C GLU A 286 -9.29 2.48 20.06
N CYS A 287 -9.01 1.78 18.96
CA CYS A 287 -7.83 0.95 18.76
C CYS A 287 -6.78 1.63 17.87
N TYR A 288 -7.08 2.75 17.21
CA TYR A 288 -6.13 3.41 16.31
C TYR A 288 -5.17 4.31 17.08
N LYS A 289 -3.87 3.97 17.08
CA LYS A 289 -2.83 4.67 17.86
C LYS A 289 -2.57 6.10 17.38
N HIS A 290 -3.05 6.46 16.20
CA HIS A 290 -2.83 7.77 15.56
C HIS A 290 -4.12 8.49 15.17
N LEU A 291 -5.22 8.19 15.86
CA LEU A 291 -6.51 8.85 15.67
C LEU A 291 -6.37 10.38 15.74
N GLY A 292 -6.87 11.09 14.71
CA GLY A 292 -6.74 12.54 14.60
C GLY A 292 -5.30 13.04 14.41
N GLN A 293 -4.43 12.26 13.76
CA GLN A 293 -2.99 12.54 13.55
C GLN A 293 -2.20 12.68 14.87
N ALA A 294 -2.69 12.06 15.95
CA ALA A 294 -2.01 12.07 17.24
C ALA A 294 -0.70 11.26 17.18
N LYS A 295 0.38 11.78 17.77
CA LYS A 295 1.62 11.02 17.97
C LYS A 295 1.38 9.74 18.80
N SER A 296 0.44 9.80 19.74
CA SER A 296 -0.08 8.64 20.47
C SER A 296 -1.46 8.98 21.03
N ALA A 297 -2.49 8.30 20.52
CA ALA A 297 -3.87 8.39 21.01
C ALA A 297 -4.09 7.47 22.23
N ASP A 298 -5.06 7.81 23.07
CA ASP A 298 -5.52 6.93 24.15
C ASP A 298 -6.31 5.75 23.57
N THR A 299 -5.71 4.57 23.64
CA THR A 299 -6.30 3.31 23.17
C THR A 299 -6.76 2.40 24.30
N SER A 300 -6.89 2.92 25.53
CA SER A 300 -7.33 2.17 26.73
C SER A 300 -8.76 1.61 26.62
N ALA A 301 -9.59 2.19 25.74
CA ALA A 301 -10.92 1.69 25.44
C ALA A 301 -10.92 0.50 24.46
N CYS A 302 -9.83 0.27 23.70
CA CYS A 302 -9.72 -0.79 22.70
C CYS A 302 -10.10 -2.18 23.25
N LYS A 303 -10.91 -2.92 22.49
CA LYS A 303 -11.34 -4.30 22.81
C LYS A 303 -10.58 -5.38 22.04
N GLY A 304 -9.52 -5.00 21.33
CA GLY A 304 -8.54 -5.87 20.68
C GLY A 304 -7.13 -5.45 21.06
N LYS A 305 -6.14 -5.68 20.19
CA LYS A 305 -4.85 -4.97 20.27
C LYS A 305 -4.98 -3.63 19.50
N PRO A 306 -4.39 -2.53 19.99
CA PRO A 306 -4.25 -1.30 19.21
C PRO A 306 -3.38 -1.48 17.95
N PHE A 307 -3.56 -0.63 16.93
CA PHE A 307 -2.84 -0.67 15.66
C PHE A 307 -2.25 0.70 15.25
N ASP A 308 -1.16 0.64 14.49
CA ASP A 308 -0.40 1.78 13.96
C ASP A 308 -0.84 2.14 12.54
N MET A 309 -1.01 1.14 11.67
CA MET A 309 -1.37 1.32 10.27
C MET A 309 -2.52 0.41 9.83
N SER A 310 -3.06 0.70 8.65
CA SER A 310 -4.16 -0.05 8.07
C SER A 310 -3.91 -0.39 6.60
N LEU A 311 -4.15 -1.64 6.23
CA LEU A 311 -4.10 -2.11 4.83
C LEU A 311 -5.53 -2.20 4.31
N TRP A 312 -5.85 -1.52 3.21
CA TRP A 312 -7.21 -1.45 2.67
C TRP A 312 -7.27 -1.99 1.23
N PRO A 313 -7.39 -3.31 1.02
CA PRO A 313 -7.59 -3.89 -0.30
C PRO A 313 -8.98 -3.50 -0.82
N SER A 314 -9.01 -2.55 -1.76
CA SER A 314 -10.20 -1.81 -2.17
C SER A 314 -10.49 -1.99 -3.66
N THR A 315 -11.75 -1.83 -4.08
CA THR A 315 -12.08 -1.74 -5.53
C THR A 315 -11.88 -0.34 -6.11
N LYS A 316 -11.76 0.67 -5.25
CA LYS A 316 -11.53 2.08 -5.60
C LYS A 316 -10.62 2.69 -4.53
N PRO A 317 -9.28 2.66 -4.71
CA PRO A 317 -8.37 3.20 -3.71
C PRO A 317 -8.33 4.74 -3.72
N GLY A 318 -8.52 5.36 -4.89
CA GLY A 318 -8.72 6.81 -5.04
C GLY A 318 -9.44 7.15 -6.35
N GLU A 319 -9.72 8.43 -6.60
CA GLU A 319 -10.29 8.88 -7.88
C GLU A 319 -9.24 8.78 -9.00
N GLY A 320 -9.34 7.76 -9.85
CA GLY A 320 -8.40 7.54 -10.96
C GLY A 320 -7.04 6.95 -10.55
N ALA A 321 -6.84 6.64 -9.27
CA ALA A 321 -5.63 6.03 -8.74
C ALA A 321 -5.77 4.51 -8.53
N ILE A 322 -4.64 3.80 -8.55
CA ILE A 322 -4.53 2.36 -8.22
C ILE A 322 -4.03 2.11 -6.79
N GLY A 323 -3.59 3.17 -6.11
CA GLY A 323 -3.25 3.20 -4.70
C GLY A 323 -3.47 4.59 -4.10
N THR A 324 -3.48 4.67 -2.77
CA THR A 324 -3.38 5.90 -1.97
C THR A 324 -2.91 5.51 -0.57
N GLY A 325 -1.91 6.20 -0.02
CA GLY A 325 -1.30 5.84 1.26
C GLY A 325 -0.62 7.00 1.99
N GLY A 326 -0.05 6.67 3.14
CA GLY A 326 0.59 7.63 4.03
C GLY A 326 0.91 7.01 5.39
N ASP A 327 0.90 7.84 6.42
CA ASP A 327 1.12 7.44 7.82
C ASP A 327 0.07 6.48 8.38
N TRP A 328 -1.17 6.59 7.91
CA TRP A 328 -2.29 5.75 8.33
C TRP A 328 -2.27 4.35 7.70
N GLY A 329 -1.36 4.10 6.75
CA GLY A 329 -1.23 2.85 6.01
C GLY A 329 -1.43 3.01 4.50
N GLN A 330 -1.97 1.97 3.85
CA GLN A 330 -2.01 1.86 2.40
C GLN A 330 -3.37 1.32 1.93
N ARG A 331 -4.03 2.05 1.03
CA ARG A 331 -5.24 1.63 0.29
C ARG A 331 -4.84 1.32 -1.14
N VAL A 332 -5.06 0.09 -1.58
CA VAL A 332 -4.55 -0.44 -2.86
C VAL A 332 -5.65 -1.19 -3.62
N GLU A 333 -5.56 -1.24 -4.94
CA GLU A 333 -6.51 -2.00 -5.75
C GLU A 333 -6.40 -3.51 -5.42
N VAL A 334 -7.53 -4.13 -5.10
CA VAL A 334 -7.55 -5.49 -4.53
C VAL A 334 -7.13 -6.58 -5.52
N ASN A 335 -7.39 -6.45 -6.83
CA ASN A 335 -6.94 -7.45 -7.80
C ASN A 335 -5.44 -7.32 -8.04
N ASP A 336 -4.91 -6.10 -8.19
CA ASP A 336 -3.46 -5.86 -8.31
C ASP A 336 -2.70 -6.39 -7.09
N MET A 337 -3.15 -6.05 -5.87
CA MET A 337 -2.54 -6.55 -4.64
C MET A 337 -2.55 -8.08 -4.56
N LEU A 338 -3.68 -8.74 -4.88
CA LEU A 338 -3.78 -10.20 -4.85
C LEU A 338 -2.98 -10.88 -5.97
N ALA A 339 -2.78 -10.22 -7.11
CA ALA A 339 -1.97 -10.71 -8.22
C ALA A 339 -0.46 -10.53 -7.98
N SER A 340 -0.07 -9.54 -7.17
CA SER A 340 1.33 -9.20 -6.87
C SER A 340 1.83 -9.65 -5.49
N MET A 341 0.97 -10.08 -4.56
CA MET A 341 1.34 -10.41 -3.16
C MET A 341 2.45 -11.46 -2.97
N ASP A 342 2.72 -12.31 -3.97
CA ASP A 342 3.78 -13.32 -3.96
C ASP A 342 5.05 -12.85 -4.72
N GLN A 343 5.09 -11.61 -5.21
CA GLN A 343 6.26 -11.00 -5.85
C GLN A 343 7.20 -10.41 -4.80
N GLU A 344 8.49 -10.34 -5.12
CA GLU A 344 9.51 -9.73 -4.26
C GLU A 344 9.21 -8.24 -4.01
N GLN A 345 8.80 -7.52 -5.06
CA GLN A 345 8.50 -6.09 -5.01
C GLN A 345 7.11 -5.82 -5.60
N MET A 346 6.25 -5.18 -4.83
CA MET A 346 4.88 -4.82 -5.22
C MET A 346 4.81 -3.33 -5.50
N MET A 347 4.95 -2.93 -6.77
CA MET A 347 5.07 -1.52 -7.20
C MET A 347 4.11 -0.56 -6.47
N VAL A 348 2.79 -0.84 -6.52
CA VAL A 348 1.77 0.03 -5.91
C VAL A 348 1.95 0.10 -4.39
N LEU A 349 2.11 -1.04 -3.72
CA LEU A 349 2.27 -1.07 -2.27
C LEU A 349 3.58 -0.40 -1.81
N LEU A 350 4.66 -0.52 -2.58
CA LEU A 350 5.93 0.17 -2.32
C LEU A 350 5.80 1.69 -2.47
N HIS A 351 5.11 2.14 -3.52
CA HIS A 351 4.82 3.56 -3.76
C HIS A 351 4.03 4.17 -2.59
N GLU A 352 2.95 3.53 -2.16
CA GLU A 352 2.13 3.99 -1.03
C GLU A 352 2.87 3.95 0.33
N ILE A 353 3.83 3.03 0.50
CA ILE A 353 4.74 3.04 1.67
C ILE A 353 5.71 4.23 1.60
N GLY A 354 6.19 4.61 0.42
CA GLY A 354 7.05 5.78 0.21
C GLY A 354 6.40 7.09 0.68
N HIS A 355 5.11 7.27 0.41
CA HIS A 355 4.33 8.39 0.97
C HIS A 355 4.25 8.36 2.51
N GLY A 356 4.16 7.18 3.12
CA GLY A 356 4.22 7.02 4.58
C GLY A 356 5.58 7.38 5.20
N PHE A 357 6.67 7.28 4.42
CA PHE A 357 7.97 7.85 4.78
C PHE A 357 8.11 9.34 4.44
N GLY A 358 7.13 9.95 3.76
CA GLY A 358 7.07 11.37 3.43
C GLY A 358 7.66 11.74 2.07
N LEU A 359 7.88 10.77 1.18
CA LEU A 359 8.35 11.03 -0.18
C LEU A 359 7.21 11.60 -1.05
N PRO A 360 7.50 12.58 -1.93
CA PRO A 360 6.53 13.15 -2.84
C PRO A 360 6.37 12.29 -4.10
N GLU A 361 5.32 12.59 -4.86
CA GLU A 361 5.14 12.12 -6.23
C GLU A 361 6.24 12.64 -7.15
N LEU A 362 7.11 11.78 -7.66
CA LEU A 362 8.23 12.15 -8.54
C LEU A 362 7.89 12.06 -10.02
N TYR A 363 6.74 11.50 -10.44
CA TYR A 363 6.29 11.63 -11.84
C TYR A 363 5.90 13.08 -12.22
N VAL A 364 5.69 13.95 -11.23
CA VAL A 364 5.43 15.38 -11.40
C VAL A 364 6.75 16.14 -11.62
N ALA A 365 6.85 16.89 -12.72
CA ALA A 365 8.09 17.57 -13.11
C ALA A 365 8.55 18.63 -12.08
N GLU A 366 7.60 19.29 -11.42
CA GLU A 366 7.82 20.28 -10.36
C GLU A 366 8.49 19.68 -9.11
N ASN A 367 8.44 18.36 -8.94
CA ASN A 367 9.05 17.64 -7.81
C ASN A 367 10.43 17.06 -8.14
N LYS A 368 10.92 17.21 -9.39
CA LYS A 368 12.23 16.72 -9.84
C LYS A 368 13.26 17.85 -10.02
N PRO A 369 14.54 17.65 -9.66
CA PRO A 369 15.60 18.64 -9.88
C PRO A 369 15.99 18.80 -11.35
N ARG A 370 15.72 17.78 -12.18
CA ARG A 370 16.01 17.72 -13.62
C ARG A 370 15.07 16.73 -14.31
N SER A 371 14.81 16.94 -15.60
CA SER A 371 13.88 16.13 -16.39
C SER A 371 14.31 14.67 -16.58
N ASP A 372 15.61 14.40 -16.46
CA ASP A 372 16.25 13.09 -16.60
C ASP A 372 16.68 12.49 -15.25
N PHE A 373 15.99 12.87 -14.16
CA PHE A 373 16.15 12.27 -12.84
C PHE A 373 15.96 10.74 -12.92
N PRO A 374 16.73 9.93 -12.15
CA PRO A 374 16.69 8.48 -12.33
C PRO A 374 15.31 7.87 -12.02
N PRO A 375 14.97 6.73 -12.64
CA PRO A 375 13.76 5.99 -12.30
C PRO A 375 13.69 5.68 -10.80
N SER A 376 12.49 5.81 -10.25
CA SER A 376 12.16 5.60 -8.83
C SER A 376 10.76 5.00 -8.75
N VAL A 377 10.43 4.27 -7.68
CA VAL A 377 9.06 3.73 -7.49
C VAL A 377 8.05 4.85 -7.23
N MET A 378 8.52 6.01 -6.74
CA MET A 378 7.74 7.25 -6.68
C MET A 378 7.51 7.93 -8.05
N ASP A 379 7.93 7.32 -9.17
CA ASP A 379 7.82 7.86 -10.54
C ASP A 379 7.28 6.81 -11.52
N ASN A 380 8.18 6.00 -12.10
CA ASN A 380 7.88 5.12 -13.22
C ASN A 380 8.58 3.75 -13.13
N SER A 381 9.32 3.50 -12.05
CA SER A 381 9.97 2.22 -11.81
C SER A 381 8.97 1.23 -11.21
N LEU A 382 9.00 -0.02 -11.67
CA LEU A 382 8.22 -1.11 -11.08
C LEU A 382 8.85 -1.67 -9.78
N THR A 383 10.07 -1.23 -9.47
CA THR A 383 10.86 -1.66 -8.32
C THR A 383 11.51 -0.46 -7.64
N LEU A 384 11.73 -0.56 -6.33
CA LEU A 384 12.51 0.40 -5.53
C LEU A 384 13.95 0.50 -6.08
N THR A 385 14.47 1.72 -6.19
CA THR A 385 15.80 2.00 -6.77
C THR A 385 16.68 2.79 -5.79
N ASP A 386 17.96 3.00 -6.18
CA ASP A 386 18.86 3.90 -5.46
C ASP A 386 18.27 5.31 -5.26
N ALA A 387 17.48 5.82 -6.21
CA ALA A 387 16.88 7.15 -6.10
C ALA A 387 15.87 7.23 -4.96
N ASP A 388 15.02 6.21 -4.80
CA ASP A 388 14.07 6.10 -3.69
C ASP A 388 14.80 6.11 -2.34
N GLY A 389 15.82 5.25 -2.21
CA GLY A 389 16.60 5.09 -0.99
C GLY A 389 17.41 6.34 -0.58
N TRP A 390 17.94 7.07 -1.55
CA TRP A 390 18.66 8.32 -1.27
C TRP A 390 17.72 9.48 -0.90
N VAL A 391 16.53 9.57 -1.49
CA VAL A 391 15.51 10.54 -1.08
C VAL A 391 14.97 10.20 0.32
N LEU A 392 14.74 8.92 0.63
CA LEU A 392 14.39 8.43 1.98
C LEU A 392 15.42 8.85 3.03
N ARG A 393 16.72 8.65 2.77
CA ARG A 393 17.80 9.05 3.67
C ARG A 393 17.81 10.56 3.93
N ARG A 394 17.57 11.37 2.90
CA ARG A 394 17.50 12.83 3.05
C ARG A 394 16.31 13.29 3.89
N VAL A 395 15.21 12.53 3.93
CA VAL A 395 14.15 12.72 4.94
C VAL A 395 14.69 12.44 6.35
N LEU A 396 15.28 11.26 6.60
CA LEU A 396 15.82 10.89 7.90
C LEU A 396 16.79 11.93 8.46
N GLU A 397 17.80 12.33 7.68
CA GLU A 397 18.81 13.32 8.07
C GLU A 397 18.19 14.63 8.58
N ASN A 398 17.13 15.11 7.93
CA ASN A 398 16.46 16.36 8.28
C ASN A 398 15.46 16.21 9.44
N ILE A 399 14.92 15.02 9.69
CA ILE A 399 13.99 14.77 10.81
C ILE A 399 14.65 14.11 12.03
N LYS A 400 15.90 13.67 11.95
CA LYS A 400 16.60 12.94 13.03
C LYS A 400 16.58 13.68 14.38
N THR A 401 16.58 15.01 14.37
CA THR A 401 16.47 15.86 15.57
C THR A 401 15.19 15.66 16.39
N ARG A 402 14.21 14.89 15.89
CA ARG A 402 13.03 14.41 16.63
C ARG A 402 13.31 13.26 17.59
N TYR A 403 14.43 12.55 17.41
CA TYR A 403 14.74 11.28 18.04
C TYR A 403 15.98 11.40 18.94
N ASP A 404 16.09 10.50 19.91
CA ASP A 404 17.18 10.44 20.89
C ASP A 404 17.80 9.03 20.83
N PHE A 405 18.74 8.85 19.89
CA PHE A 405 19.53 7.63 19.67
C PHE A 405 20.92 7.96 19.11
#